data_AF-A0A7H9CHA9-F1
#
_entry.id   AF-A0A7H9CHA9-F1
#
_cell.length_a   1.000
_cell.length_b   1.000
_cell.length_c   1.000
_cell.angle_alpha   90.00
_cell.angle_beta   90.00
_cell.angle_gamma   90.00
#
_symmetry.space_group_name_H-M   'P 1'
#
loop_
_entity.id
_entity.type
_entity.pdbx_description
1 polymer ?
#
loop_
_entity_poly.entity_id
_entity_poly.type
_entity_poly.pdbx_seq_one_letter_code
_entity_poly.pdbx_strand_id
1 'polypeptide(L)'
;MQDEILKFYELSKAKVCDETTQLFINLAPQIRAWLSSDEFRQNYSHLTYAPLLNPKNINYETSEPELCFILNIPLPPFFDFFIFGSHGVSLESAVPGFLKLCGCKCVARDGEDEAEFMYISYFKRLVLANKAKQNNECVSVALLIADFIQDELSDKFYALVPRAKTLYIVRDPITNLKTLCNLEQQVGDTDANDDDFSEISSEFDETIKTAKRKARKHLAYRFSADPYILSKDLIQYSLEVDGSLNIGASAPSADVAGLWMRELYQCFHDGMLFNALININQVDILIKKTEDLIGKNAMPTMCELARHFGFLEPKPSDEWLFNLRVSDYKALLPATLLANANESLYNENSLGGGGKHIKQNLSKTQQKENKVFLIDENEFLPVFIHSVFMDNSAFVDISELFEISKLFCVLLSDSSDAMRAKDEKMLAKLRPYIKELCACLEKQSQIQKAKKISENDILEYFKTHEQERMMFYGLLKQHLRVLGALRPDILAGYKYYQQFLSLCEQDKDKNEYRLIKGANNRYIYALFSKERLRQLGQN
;
A
#
# COMPACT_ATOMS: atom_id res chain seq x y z
N MET A 1 -23.26 39.81 -0.85
CA MET A 1 -21.89 39.26 -0.98
C MET A 1 -21.53 38.44 0.25
N GLN A 2 -21.60 38.99 1.47
CA GLN A 2 -21.30 38.24 2.70
C GLN A 2 -22.15 36.95 2.87
N ASP A 3 -23.48 37.03 2.73
CA ASP A 3 -24.37 35.85 2.83
C ASP A 3 -24.10 34.79 1.74
N GLU A 4 -23.63 35.23 0.59
CA GLU A 4 -23.30 34.35 -0.54
C GLU A 4 -21.99 33.60 -0.30
N ILE A 5 -20.97 34.29 0.20
CA ILE A 5 -19.71 33.66 0.60
C ILE A 5 -19.96 32.66 1.74
N LEU A 6 -20.84 32.99 2.70
CA LEU A 6 -21.24 32.05 3.74
C LEU A 6 -21.87 30.77 3.16
N LYS A 7 -22.76 30.92 2.16
CA LYS A 7 -23.33 29.77 1.44
C LYS A 7 -22.26 28.94 0.72
N PHE A 8 -21.23 29.55 0.15
CA PHE A 8 -20.12 28.81 -0.47
C PHE A 8 -19.31 28.02 0.56
N TYR A 9 -19.09 28.58 1.76
CA TYR A 9 -18.49 27.84 2.88
C TYR A 9 -19.36 26.67 3.34
N GLU A 10 -20.68 26.85 3.45
CA GLU A 10 -21.61 25.79 3.82
C GLU A 10 -21.60 24.60 2.85
N LEU A 11 -21.51 24.88 1.55
CA LEU A 11 -21.45 23.87 0.48
C LEU A 11 -20.07 23.20 0.38
N SER A 12 -18.99 23.98 0.44
CA SER A 12 -17.61 23.47 0.31
C SER A 12 -17.12 22.74 1.54
N LYS A 13 -17.63 23.08 2.74
CA LYS A 13 -17.02 22.74 4.03
C LYS A 13 -15.56 23.20 4.14
N ALA A 14 -15.16 24.22 3.37
CA ALA A 14 -13.80 24.74 3.42
C ALA A 14 -13.53 25.48 4.74
N LYS A 15 -12.26 25.50 5.14
CA LYS A 15 -11.80 26.28 6.31
C LYS A 15 -11.99 27.76 6.03
N VAL A 16 -12.60 28.47 6.99
CA VAL A 16 -12.76 29.93 6.91
C VAL A 16 -11.42 30.60 7.19
N CYS A 17 -10.85 31.23 6.18
CA CYS A 17 -9.65 32.06 6.27
C CYS A 17 -9.65 33.13 5.16
N ASP A 18 -8.68 34.05 5.20
CA ASP A 18 -8.60 35.16 4.25
C ASP A 18 -8.36 34.65 2.82
N GLU A 19 -7.53 33.62 2.64
CA GLU A 19 -7.21 33.03 1.35
C GLU A 19 -8.45 32.42 0.68
N THR A 20 -9.18 31.57 1.40
CA THR A 20 -10.41 30.93 0.89
C THR A 20 -11.52 31.97 0.67
N THR A 21 -11.59 33.01 1.51
CA THR A 21 -12.56 34.10 1.35
C THR A 21 -12.27 34.87 0.07
N GLN A 22 -11.01 35.23 -0.18
CA GLN A 22 -10.61 35.93 -1.39
C GLN A 22 -10.83 35.08 -2.63
N LEU A 23 -10.55 33.77 -2.56
CA LEU A 23 -10.84 32.82 -3.62
C LEU A 23 -12.33 32.84 -3.99
N PHE A 24 -13.21 32.72 -2.99
CA PHE A 24 -14.65 32.74 -3.22
C PHE A 24 -15.15 34.08 -3.76
N ILE A 25 -14.59 35.21 -3.31
CA ILE A 25 -14.91 36.53 -3.88
C ILE A 25 -14.54 36.56 -5.37
N ASN A 26 -13.36 36.07 -5.73
CA ASN A 26 -12.88 36.07 -7.11
C ASN A 26 -13.72 35.17 -8.02
N LEU A 27 -14.16 34.01 -7.53
CA LEU A 27 -14.92 33.03 -8.30
C LEU A 27 -16.45 33.21 -8.20
N ALA A 28 -16.94 34.11 -7.35
CA ALA A 28 -18.38 34.29 -7.09
C ALA A 28 -19.25 34.43 -8.35
N PRO A 29 -18.86 35.21 -9.40
CA PRO A 29 -19.67 35.30 -10.62
C PRO A 29 -19.86 33.95 -11.32
N GLN A 30 -18.80 33.13 -11.35
CA GLN A 30 -18.78 31.82 -12.01
C GLN A 30 -19.56 30.78 -11.20
N ILE A 31 -19.34 30.76 -9.88
CA ILE A 31 -20.08 29.89 -8.96
C ILE A 31 -21.57 30.21 -9.04
N ARG A 32 -21.98 31.48 -9.00
CA ARG A 32 -23.39 31.88 -9.09
C ARG A 32 -24.03 31.42 -10.41
N ALA A 33 -23.34 31.64 -11.53
CA ALA A 33 -23.81 31.22 -12.84
C ALA A 33 -24.00 29.70 -12.90
N TRP A 34 -23.05 28.94 -12.36
CA TRP A 34 -23.12 27.49 -12.30
C TRP A 34 -24.26 26.99 -11.41
N LEU A 35 -24.36 27.45 -10.16
CA LEU A 35 -25.38 27.02 -9.20
C LEU A 35 -26.82 27.37 -9.64
N SER A 36 -26.97 28.36 -10.53
CA SER A 36 -28.26 28.76 -11.11
C SER A 36 -28.61 27.99 -12.39
N SER A 37 -27.67 27.24 -12.97
CA SER A 37 -27.87 26.51 -14.21
C SER A 37 -28.88 25.36 -14.04
N ASP A 38 -29.53 24.97 -15.14
CA ASP A 38 -30.41 23.80 -15.16
C ASP A 38 -29.60 22.51 -14.99
N GLU A 39 -28.38 22.46 -15.54
CA GLU A 39 -27.48 21.30 -15.40
C GLU A 39 -27.14 21.02 -13.94
N PHE A 40 -26.78 22.06 -13.16
CA PHE A 40 -26.53 21.93 -11.72
C PHE A 40 -27.77 21.45 -10.98
N ARG A 41 -28.92 22.10 -11.21
CA ARG A 41 -30.17 21.77 -10.51
C ARG A 41 -30.60 20.33 -10.75
N GLN A 42 -30.48 19.84 -11.98
CA GLN A 42 -30.90 18.48 -12.34
C GLN A 42 -29.92 17.41 -11.84
N ASN A 43 -28.61 17.65 -11.94
CA ASN A 43 -27.61 16.58 -11.78
C ASN A 43 -26.75 16.66 -10.52
N TYR A 44 -26.68 17.82 -9.85
CA TYR A 44 -25.69 18.06 -8.77
C TYR A 44 -26.30 18.61 -7.48
N SER A 45 -27.45 19.29 -7.54
CA SER A 45 -28.03 19.98 -6.38
C SER A 45 -28.41 19.08 -5.20
N HIS A 46 -28.58 17.77 -5.44
CA HIS A 46 -28.89 16.77 -4.42
C HIS A 46 -27.64 16.20 -3.72
N LEU A 47 -26.44 16.52 -4.20
CA LEU A 47 -25.19 16.01 -3.63
C LEU A 47 -24.82 16.78 -2.37
N THR A 48 -24.43 16.07 -1.31
CA THR A 48 -23.94 16.66 -0.06
C THR A 48 -22.72 17.55 -0.27
N TYR A 49 -21.84 17.16 -1.21
CA TYR A 49 -20.65 17.90 -1.61
C TYR A 49 -20.75 18.29 -3.09
N ALA A 50 -21.76 19.09 -3.43
CA ALA A 50 -21.97 19.52 -4.81
C ALA A 50 -20.80 20.41 -5.30
N PRO A 51 -20.33 20.24 -6.55
CA PRO A 51 -19.24 21.02 -7.10
C PRO A 51 -19.65 22.49 -7.28
N LEU A 52 -18.77 23.41 -6.90
CA LEU A 52 -19.00 24.86 -6.99
C LEU A 52 -18.74 25.42 -8.40
N LEU A 53 -18.09 24.65 -9.27
CA LEU A 53 -17.96 24.92 -10.70
C LEU A 53 -18.37 23.69 -11.51
N ASN A 54 -18.66 23.85 -12.80
CA ASN A 54 -19.02 22.71 -13.65
C ASN A 54 -17.80 21.77 -13.84
N PRO A 55 -17.82 20.51 -13.34
CA PRO A 55 -16.69 19.59 -13.47
C PRO A 55 -16.28 19.32 -14.93
N LYS A 56 -17.24 19.40 -15.87
CA LYS A 56 -16.97 19.18 -17.30
C LYS A 56 -16.11 20.26 -17.94
N ASN A 57 -16.03 21.44 -17.32
CA ASN A 57 -15.27 22.58 -17.83
C ASN A 57 -13.89 22.71 -17.14
N ILE A 58 -13.56 21.82 -16.20
CA ILE A 58 -12.29 21.86 -15.48
C ILE A 58 -11.19 21.22 -16.35
N ASN A 59 -10.10 21.96 -16.56
CA ASN A 59 -8.88 21.39 -17.10
C ASN A 59 -8.05 20.78 -15.96
N TYR A 60 -8.26 19.49 -15.71
CA TYR A 60 -7.58 18.75 -14.64
C TYR A 60 -6.05 18.73 -14.79
N GLU A 61 -5.50 18.85 -16.00
CA GLU A 61 -4.05 18.78 -16.22
C GLU A 61 -3.29 20.05 -15.78
N THR A 62 -4.01 21.16 -15.63
CA THR A 62 -3.45 22.47 -15.27
C THR A 62 -4.07 23.07 -14.01
N SER A 63 -5.02 22.38 -13.38
CA SER A 63 -5.70 22.89 -12.18
C SER A 63 -4.93 22.53 -10.92
N GLU A 64 -4.88 23.47 -9.96
CA GLU A 64 -4.34 23.21 -8.63
C GLU A 64 -5.27 22.25 -7.85
N PRO A 65 -4.79 21.08 -7.39
CA PRO A 65 -5.60 20.08 -6.71
C PRO A 65 -6.25 20.59 -5.42
N GLU A 66 -5.54 21.40 -4.64
CA GLU A 66 -5.98 22.03 -3.39
C GLU A 66 -7.23 22.90 -3.66
N LEU A 67 -7.18 23.69 -4.73
CA LEU A 67 -8.32 24.50 -5.17
C LEU A 67 -9.51 23.62 -5.60
N CYS A 68 -9.23 22.54 -6.34
CA CYS A 68 -10.26 21.60 -6.76
C CYS A 68 -10.96 20.96 -5.55
N PHE A 69 -10.21 20.62 -4.50
CA PHE A 69 -10.77 20.10 -3.26
C PHE A 69 -11.66 21.14 -2.57
N ILE A 70 -11.21 22.39 -2.42
CA ILE A 70 -12.02 23.49 -1.84
C ILE A 70 -13.33 23.66 -2.62
N LEU A 71 -13.30 23.56 -3.94
CA LEU A 71 -14.46 23.76 -4.81
C LEU A 71 -15.34 22.50 -4.99
N ASN A 72 -15.08 21.42 -4.25
CA ASN A 72 -15.78 20.12 -4.37
C ASN A 72 -15.74 19.56 -5.79
N ILE A 73 -14.65 19.77 -6.53
CA ILE A 73 -14.47 19.15 -7.84
C ILE A 73 -14.14 17.65 -7.62
N PRO A 74 -14.79 16.71 -8.33
CA PRO A 74 -14.44 15.30 -8.24
C PRO A 74 -13.01 15.03 -8.72
N LEU A 75 -12.40 13.92 -8.27
CA LEU A 75 -11.10 13.49 -8.79
C LEU A 75 -11.11 13.42 -10.33
N PRO A 76 -9.95 13.62 -10.99
CA PRO A 76 -9.85 13.52 -12.44
C PRO A 76 -10.38 12.15 -12.91
N PRO A 77 -11.29 12.08 -13.89
CA PRO A 77 -11.86 10.82 -14.36
C PRO A 77 -10.90 10.07 -15.30
N PHE A 78 -9.60 10.10 -15.01
CA PHE A 78 -8.52 9.52 -15.82
C PHE A 78 -8.19 8.07 -15.44
N PHE A 79 -9.20 7.31 -15.00
CA PHE A 79 -9.10 5.90 -14.66
C PHE A 79 -10.29 5.12 -15.26
N ASP A 80 -10.03 3.88 -15.66
CA ASP A 80 -11.00 3.03 -16.35
C ASP A 80 -11.84 2.20 -15.36
N PHE A 81 -11.25 1.84 -14.22
CA PHE A 81 -11.93 1.08 -13.16
C PHE A 81 -11.32 1.32 -11.79
N PHE A 82 -12.10 0.96 -10.77
CA PHE A 82 -11.79 1.15 -9.36
C PHE A 82 -11.49 -0.20 -8.69
N ILE A 83 -10.58 -0.20 -7.73
CA ILE A 83 -10.23 -1.36 -6.92
C ILE A 83 -10.27 -0.95 -5.44
N PHE A 84 -10.91 -1.75 -4.61
CA PHE A 84 -10.85 -1.59 -3.16
C PHE A 84 -10.83 -2.92 -2.41
N GLY A 85 -10.48 -2.83 -1.13
CA GLY A 85 -10.46 -3.92 -0.16
C GLY A 85 -9.44 -3.65 0.94
N SER A 86 -9.45 -4.47 1.97
CA SER A 86 -8.50 -4.36 3.09
C SER A 86 -7.07 -4.65 2.64
N HIS A 87 -6.11 -4.14 3.41
CA HIS A 87 -4.76 -4.68 3.41
C HIS A 87 -4.77 -6.19 3.71
N GLY A 88 -3.69 -6.86 3.29
CA GLY A 88 -3.56 -8.31 3.44
C GLY A 88 -4.33 -9.15 2.41
N VAL A 89 -5.01 -8.55 1.42
CA VAL A 89 -5.75 -9.27 0.37
C VAL A 89 -5.07 -9.25 -1.02
N SER A 90 -3.74 -9.08 -1.05
CA SER A 90 -2.87 -8.96 -2.25
C SER A 90 -2.92 -7.63 -3.01
N LEU A 91 -3.69 -6.65 -2.55
CA LEU A 91 -3.86 -5.34 -3.20
C LEU A 91 -2.57 -4.50 -3.26
N GLU A 92 -1.68 -4.64 -2.29
CA GLU A 92 -0.42 -3.87 -2.25
C GLU A 92 0.81 -4.66 -2.73
N SER A 93 0.61 -5.85 -3.29
CA SER A 93 1.72 -6.71 -3.70
C SER A 93 1.50 -7.29 -5.09
N ALA A 94 0.78 -8.40 -5.19
CA ALA A 94 0.63 -9.11 -6.46
C ALA A 94 -0.21 -8.34 -7.49
N VAL A 95 -1.34 -7.75 -7.07
CA VAL A 95 -2.31 -7.13 -7.99
C VAL A 95 -1.71 -5.98 -8.81
N PRO A 96 -0.99 -5.00 -8.23
CA PRO A 96 -0.33 -3.95 -9.00
C PRO A 96 0.67 -4.51 -10.02
N GLY A 97 1.46 -5.51 -9.63
CA GLY A 97 2.42 -6.18 -10.52
C GLY A 97 1.72 -6.91 -11.68
N PHE A 98 0.62 -7.62 -11.40
CA PHE A 98 -0.16 -8.31 -12.43
C PHE A 98 -0.84 -7.35 -13.40
N LEU A 99 -1.40 -6.24 -12.90
CA LEU A 99 -1.96 -5.19 -13.74
C LEU A 99 -0.89 -4.59 -14.65
N LYS A 100 0.32 -4.34 -14.13
CA LYS A 100 1.45 -3.83 -14.91
C LYS A 100 1.81 -4.77 -16.08
N LEU A 101 1.90 -6.09 -15.83
CA LEU A 101 2.15 -7.09 -16.88
C LEU A 101 1.07 -7.10 -17.97
N CYS A 102 -0.13 -6.64 -17.61
CA CYS A 102 -1.30 -6.53 -18.47
C CYS A 102 -1.48 -5.12 -19.09
N GLY A 103 -0.43 -4.28 -19.06
CA GLY A 103 -0.46 -2.92 -19.61
C GLY A 103 -1.40 -1.97 -18.88
N CYS A 104 -1.75 -2.28 -17.62
CA CYS A 104 -2.61 -1.47 -16.77
C CYS A 104 -1.79 -0.78 -15.67
N LYS A 105 -1.83 0.54 -15.62
CA LYS A 105 -1.19 1.34 -14.57
C LYS A 105 -2.09 1.39 -13.35
N CYS A 106 -1.57 1.05 -12.17
CA CYS A 106 -2.31 1.13 -10.91
C CYS A 106 -1.95 2.43 -10.19
N VAL A 107 -2.95 3.27 -9.91
CA VAL A 107 -2.82 4.51 -9.14
C VAL A 107 -3.23 4.23 -7.70
N ALA A 108 -2.26 4.25 -6.80
CA ALA A 108 -2.45 4.17 -5.35
C ALA A 108 -1.98 5.48 -4.68
N ARG A 109 -2.18 5.63 -3.37
CA ARG A 109 -1.73 6.79 -2.58
C ARG A 109 -0.21 6.86 -2.37
N ASP A 110 0.23 7.91 -1.68
CA ASP A 110 1.58 8.09 -1.17
C ASP A 110 1.55 8.45 0.32
N GLY A 111 1.97 7.56 1.22
CA GLY A 111 2.39 7.88 2.59
C GLY A 111 1.35 8.27 3.65
N GLU A 112 0.39 9.14 3.36
CA GLU A 112 -0.32 9.92 4.39
C GLU A 112 -1.78 9.48 4.66
N ASP A 113 -2.40 10.01 5.73
CA ASP A 113 -3.69 9.58 6.27
C ASP A 113 -4.76 10.67 6.44
N GLU A 114 -4.56 11.86 5.84
CA GLU A 114 -5.57 12.93 5.80
C GLU A 114 -6.35 13.01 4.47
N ALA A 115 -7.65 13.28 4.55
CA ALA A 115 -8.57 13.27 3.42
C ALA A 115 -8.22 14.27 2.31
N GLU A 116 -7.81 15.49 2.68
CA GLU A 116 -7.41 16.52 1.72
C GLU A 116 -6.11 16.11 0.99
N PHE A 117 -5.11 15.64 1.73
CA PHE A 117 -3.87 15.17 1.14
C PHE A 117 -4.11 13.96 0.22
N MET A 118 -4.92 13.01 0.66
CA MET A 118 -5.30 11.85 -0.14
C MET A 118 -5.96 12.25 -1.45
N TYR A 119 -6.88 13.22 -1.43
CA TYR A 119 -7.45 13.80 -2.63
C TYR A 119 -6.37 14.39 -3.56
N ILE A 120 -5.48 15.23 -3.02
CA ILE A 120 -4.40 15.89 -3.77
C ILE A 120 -3.44 14.86 -4.39
N SER A 121 -3.03 13.86 -3.62
CA SER A 121 -2.13 12.78 -4.04
C SER A 121 -2.74 11.99 -5.19
N TYR A 122 -4.00 11.55 -5.06
CA TYR A 122 -4.70 10.86 -6.13
C TYR A 122 -4.89 11.73 -7.36
N PHE A 123 -5.24 13.01 -7.20
CA PHE A 123 -5.39 13.95 -8.30
C PHE A 123 -4.10 14.05 -9.12
N LYS A 124 -2.96 14.34 -8.48
CA LYS A 124 -1.66 14.47 -9.14
C LYS A 124 -1.28 13.17 -9.86
N ARG A 125 -1.47 12.02 -9.21
CA ARG A 125 -1.13 10.70 -9.79
C ARG A 125 -2.05 10.30 -10.94
N LEU A 126 -3.34 10.65 -10.91
CA LEU A 126 -4.26 10.43 -12.02
C LEU A 126 -3.89 11.28 -13.24
N VAL A 127 -3.47 12.54 -13.05
CA VAL A 127 -2.94 13.38 -14.13
C VAL A 127 -1.68 12.76 -14.76
N LEU A 128 -0.76 12.24 -13.94
CA LEU A 128 0.43 11.53 -14.44
C LEU A 128 0.07 10.23 -15.18
N ALA A 129 -0.92 9.48 -14.68
CA ALA A 129 -1.40 8.28 -15.33
C ALA A 129 -2.08 8.59 -16.68
N ASN A 130 -2.81 9.71 -16.79
CA ASN A 130 -3.38 10.18 -18.04
C ASN A 130 -2.29 10.46 -19.09
N LYS A 131 -1.23 11.17 -18.70
CA LYS A 131 -0.07 11.45 -19.56
C LYS A 131 0.62 10.16 -20.03
N ALA A 132 0.84 9.20 -19.13
CA ALA A 132 1.39 7.90 -19.47
C ALA A 132 0.51 7.15 -20.50
N LYS A 133 -0.81 7.20 -20.34
CA LYS A 133 -1.77 6.61 -21.29
C LYS A 133 -1.73 7.32 -22.65
N GLN A 134 -1.65 8.66 -22.68
CA GLN A 134 -1.50 9.44 -23.92
C GLN A 134 -0.19 9.14 -24.66
N ASN A 135 0.88 8.84 -23.91
CA ASN A 135 2.19 8.43 -24.45
C ASN A 135 2.26 6.95 -24.87
N ASN A 136 1.17 6.19 -24.75
CA ASN A 136 1.10 4.74 -24.99
C ASN A 136 2.01 3.89 -24.07
N GLU A 137 2.33 4.38 -22.87
CA GLU A 137 3.07 3.62 -21.86
C GLU A 137 2.18 2.58 -21.16
N CYS A 138 0.87 2.81 -21.13
CA CYS A 138 -0.14 1.86 -20.67
C CYS A 138 -1.41 1.97 -21.53
N VAL A 139 -2.24 0.93 -21.53
CA VAL A 139 -3.54 0.95 -22.23
C VAL A 139 -4.71 1.21 -21.29
N SER A 140 -4.50 1.02 -19.99
CA SER A 140 -5.54 1.19 -18.97
C SER A 140 -4.98 1.75 -17.66
N VAL A 141 -5.84 2.37 -16.87
CA VAL A 141 -5.54 2.93 -15.55
C VAL A 141 -6.56 2.41 -14.53
N ALA A 142 -6.08 1.85 -13.43
CA ALA A 142 -6.89 1.43 -12.29
C ALA A 142 -6.67 2.37 -11.11
N LEU A 143 -7.73 2.82 -10.45
CA LEU A 143 -7.64 3.56 -9.19
C LEU A 143 -7.79 2.61 -8.01
N LEU A 144 -6.78 2.51 -7.15
CA LEU A 144 -6.77 1.66 -5.95
C LEU A 144 -6.91 2.52 -4.69
N ILE A 145 -7.99 2.29 -3.93
CA ILE A 145 -8.17 2.84 -2.57
C ILE A 145 -8.34 1.66 -1.61
N ALA A 146 -7.34 1.44 -0.75
CA ALA A 146 -7.32 0.36 0.23
C ALA A 146 -7.22 0.86 1.69
N ASP A 147 -7.01 2.16 1.89
CA ASP A 147 -6.94 2.78 3.20
C ASP A 147 -8.25 3.50 3.55
N PHE A 148 -8.64 3.39 4.81
CA PHE A 148 -9.88 3.97 5.34
C PHE A 148 -9.58 5.16 6.23
N ILE A 149 -9.54 6.33 5.57
CA ILE A 149 -9.40 7.66 6.16
C ILE A 149 -10.56 7.96 7.10
N GLN A 150 -10.22 8.50 8.29
CA GLN A 150 -11.15 8.81 9.37
C GLN A 150 -10.84 10.19 9.98
N ASP A 151 -11.24 11.23 9.26
CA ASP A 151 -11.17 12.62 9.71
C ASP A 151 -12.44 13.40 9.33
N GLU A 152 -12.51 14.66 9.76
CA GLU A 152 -13.67 15.54 9.55
C GLU A 152 -14.02 15.75 8.06
N LEU A 153 -13.08 15.53 7.14
CA LEU A 153 -13.24 15.72 5.70
C LEU A 153 -13.28 14.41 4.91
N SER A 154 -13.15 13.25 5.56
CA SER A 154 -13.17 11.92 4.93
C SER A 154 -14.42 11.69 4.07
N ASP A 155 -15.61 12.05 4.57
CA ASP A 155 -16.86 11.96 3.80
C ASP A 155 -16.83 12.81 2.52
N LYS A 156 -16.20 13.99 2.59
CA LYS A 156 -15.98 14.83 1.41
C LYS A 156 -15.07 14.13 0.43
N PHE A 157 -13.91 13.63 0.86
CA PHE A 157 -12.99 12.91 -0.01
C PHE A 157 -13.67 11.74 -0.74
N TYR A 158 -14.35 10.85 -0.01
CA TYR A 158 -15.02 9.70 -0.63
C TYR A 158 -16.16 10.10 -1.57
N ALA A 159 -16.89 11.17 -1.27
CA ALA A 159 -17.93 11.71 -2.16
C ALA A 159 -17.36 12.29 -3.45
N LEU A 160 -16.09 12.72 -3.45
CA LEU A 160 -15.39 13.24 -4.64
C LEU A 160 -14.73 12.14 -5.47
N VAL A 161 -14.76 10.87 -5.04
CA VAL A 161 -14.32 9.73 -5.85
C VAL A 161 -15.39 9.44 -6.92
N PRO A 162 -15.07 9.55 -8.23
CA PRO A 162 -16.04 9.33 -9.29
C PRO A 162 -16.53 7.87 -9.36
N ARG A 163 -17.73 7.70 -9.91
CA ARG A 163 -18.31 6.39 -10.24
C ARG A 163 -17.43 5.64 -11.25
N ALA A 164 -17.11 4.37 -11.00
CA ALA A 164 -16.45 3.48 -11.96
C ALA A 164 -16.78 2.01 -11.72
N LYS A 165 -16.63 1.15 -12.74
CA LYS A 165 -16.70 -0.32 -12.56
C LYS A 165 -15.71 -0.73 -11.49
N THR A 166 -16.07 -1.70 -10.65
CA THR A 166 -15.32 -1.94 -9.41
C THR A 166 -14.88 -3.39 -9.26
N LEU A 167 -13.60 -3.59 -8.93
CA LEU A 167 -13.05 -4.85 -8.46
C LEU A 167 -12.98 -4.82 -6.93
N TYR A 168 -13.66 -5.77 -6.28
CA TYR A 168 -13.61 -5.95 -4.83
C TYR A 168 -12.90 -7.27 -4.51
N ILE A 169 -11.75 -7.20 -3.84
CA ILE A 169 -10.95 -8.38 -3.48
C ILE A 169 -11.16 -8.73 -2.02
N VAL A 170 -11.55 -9.97 -1.76
CA VAL A 170 -11.97 -10.45 -0.44
C VAL A 170 -11.16 -11.64 0.05
N ARG A 171 -11.12 -11.82 1.37
CA ARG A 171 -10.39 -12.90 2.03
C ARG A 171 -11.09 -13.36 3.28
N ASP A 172 -10.91 -14.63 3.66
CA ASP A 172 -11.32 -15.11 4.98
C ASP A 172 -10.68 -14.20 6.06
N PRO A 173 -11.46 -13.59 6.95
CA PRO A 173 -10.95 -12.60 7.91
C PRO A 173 -9.91 -13.16 8.89
N ILE A 174 -9.96 -14.45 9.23
CA ILE A 174 -8.95 -15.09 10.07
C ILE A 174 -7.67 -15.30 9.28
N THR A 175 -7.79 -15.72 8.03
CA THR A 175 -6.65 -15.81 7.10
C THR A 175 -6.04 -14.42 6.83
N ASN A 176 -6.86 -13.36 6.76
CA ASN A 176 -6.40 -11.99 6.61
C ASN A 176 -5.60 -11.54 7.84
N LEU A 177 -6.17 -11.71 9.04
CA LEU A 177 -5.52 -11.38 10.30
C LEU A 177 -4.19 -12.13 10.47
N LYS A 178 -4.17 -13.43 10.16
CA LYS A 178 -2.94 -14.23 10.12
C LYS A 178 -1.90 -13.64 9.19
N THR A 179 -2.29 -13.13 8.02
CA THR A 179 -1.33 -12.51 7.09
C THR A 179 -0.73 -11.24 7.68
N LEU A 180 -1.52 -10.43 8.38
CA LEU A 180 -1.04 -9.23 9.06
C LEU A 180 -0.13 -9.56 10.24
N CYS A 181 -0.48 -10.55 11.07
CA CYS A 181 0.38 -11.03 12.16
C CYS A 181 1.70 -11.66 11.68
N ASN A 182 1.75 -12.09 10.42
CA ASN A 182 2.96 -12.59 9.77
C ASN A 182 3.74 -11.51 9.01
N LEU A 183 3.30 -10.25 9.06
CA LEU A 183 3.93 -9.19 8.30
C LEU A 183 5.36 -8.96 8.81
N GLU A 184 6.30 -9.27 7.92
CA GLU A 184 7.70 -8.96 8.04
C GLU A 184 7.95 -7.53 7.59
N GLN A 185 8.75 -6.79 8.35
CA GLN A 185 9.20 -5.44 8.00
C GLN A 185 10.72 -5.46 7.80
N GLN A 186 11.19 -4.62 6.88
CA GLN A 186 12.62 -4.40 6.73
C GLN A 186 13.13 -3.49 7.85
N VAL A 187 14.30 -3.76 8.40
CA VAL A 187 14.95 -2.88 9.37
C VAL A 187 15.25 -1.52 8.71
N GLY A 188 14.75 -0.44 9.32
CA GLY A 188 14.86 0.93 8.80
C GLY A 188 13.63 1.48 8.06
N ASP A 189 12.58 0.68 7.86
CA ASP A 189 11.31 1.13 7.27
C ASP A 189 10.40 1.89 8.28
N THR A 190 10.85 2.01 9.54
CA THR A 190 10.06 2.56 10.65
C THR A 190 10.22 4.06 10.89
N ASP A 191 11.08 4.75 10.14
CA ASP A 191 11.34 6.18 10.35
C ASP A 191 10.53 7.01 9.35
N ALA A 192 9.21 7.05 9.58
CA ALA A 192 8.31 8.06 9.02
C ALA A 192 8.59 9.47 9.60
N ASN A 193 9.46 9.58 10.60
CA ASN A 193 9.95 10.84 11.14
C ASN A 193 11.48 10.87 11.00
N ASP A 194 12.00 12.02 10.60
CA ASP A 194 13.42 12.35 10.37
C ASP A 194 13.98 11.95 9.00
N ASP A 195 13.75 12.81 8.02
CA ASP A 195 14.82 13.61 7.42
C ASP A 195 14.17 14.63 6.48
N ASP A 196 14.13 15.89 6.92
CA ASP A 196 13.78 17.02 6.07
C ASP A 196 14.82 17.16 4.94
N PHE A 197 14.47 16.74 3.73
CA PHE A 197 15.29 16.87 2.52
C PHE A 197 14.76 17.98 1.58
N SER A 198 14.06 18.98 2.12
CA SER A 198 13.44 20.08 1.37
C SER A 198 14.44 20.98 0.61
N GLU A 199 15.75 20.87 0.87
CA GLU A 199 16.76 21.75 0.27
C GLU A 199 17.45 21.23 -1.02
N ILE A 200 17.05 20.07 -1.59
CA ILE A 200 17.73 19.53 -2.79
C ILE A 200 17.04 19.98 -4.09
N SER A 201 17.68 20.94 -4.78
CA SER A 201 17.25 21.66 -5.98
C SER A 201 16.56 20.83 -7.09
N SER A 202 15.59 21.48 -7.76
CA SER A 202 14.49 20.93 -8.56
C SER A 202 14.81 20.37 -9.95
N GLU A 203 16.07 20.06 -10.28
CA GLU A 203 16.46 19.79 -11.68
C GLU A 203 16.61 18.30 -12.07
N PHE A 204 16.20 17.34 -11.24
CA PHE A 204 16.21 15.90 -11.58
C PHE A 204 14.91 15.18 -11.16
N ASP A 205 14.51 14.16 -11.93
CA ASP A 205 13.32 13.30 -11.73
C ASP A 205 13.16 12.86 -10.27
N GLU A 206 12.02 13.18 -9.65
CA GLU A 206 11.70 12.84 -8.26
C GLU A 206 11.80 11.34 -7.96
N THR A 207 11.58 10.49 -8.96
CA THR A 207 11.69 9.03 -8.84
C THR A 207 13.14 8.62 -8.56
N ILE A 208 14.08 9.24 -9.28
CA ILE A 208 15.52 9.00 -9.11
C ILE A 208 15.98 9.60 -7.78
N LYS A 209 15.50 10.79 -7.39
CA LYS A 209 15.79 11.37 -6.06
C LYS A 209 15.30 10.46 -4.93
N THR A 210 14.08 9.95 -5.04
CA THR A 210 13.46 9.09 -4.03
C THR A 210 14.19 7.75 -3.93
N ALA A 211 14.54 7.14 -5.07
CA ALA A 211 15.36 5.93 -5.10
C ALA A 211 16.74 6.15 -4.47
N LYS A 212 17.42 7.25 -4.80
CA LYS A 212 18.73 7.62 -4.21
C LYS A 212 18.63 7.97 -2.71
N ARG A 213 17.54 8.61 -2.27
CA ARG A 213 17.27 8.91 -0.86
C ARG A 213 16.98 7.64 -0.06
N LYS A 214 16.15 6.74 -0.60
CA LYS A 214 15.89 5.41 -0.03
C LYS A 214 17.16 4.59 0.04
N ALA A 215 18.00 4.58 -1.01
CA ALA A 215 19.31 3.95 -1.01
C ALA A 215 20.21 4.40 0.16
N ARG A 216 20.09 5.66 0.59
CA ARG A 216 20.84 6.27 1.70
C ARG A 216 20.25 5.95 3.08
N LYS A 217 18.94 5.70 3.19
CA LYS A 217 18.26 5.30 4.45
C LYS A 217 18.35 3.80 4.73
N HIS A 218 18.37 2.96 3.70
CA HIS A 218 18.43 1.51 3.87
C HIS A 218 19.84 1.02 4.26
N LEU A 219 19.90 -0.05 5.06
CA LEU A 219 21.13 -0.80 5.34
C LEU A 219 21.76 -1.25 4.01
N ALA A 220 22.68 -0.45 3.48
CA ALA A 220 23.29 -0.74 2.20
C ALA A 220 24.43 -1.76 2.38
N TYR A 221 24.42 -2.79 1.53
CA TYR A 221 25.43 -3.84 1.47
C TYR A 221 26.75 -3.25 0.98
N ARG A 222 27.86 -3.76 1.50
CA ARG A 222 29.23 -3.47 1.03
C ARG A 222 29.92 -4.77 0.66
N PHE A 223 30.91 -4.73 -0.22
CA PHE A 223 31.64 -5.95 -0.61
C PHE A 223 32.33 -6.65 0.56
N SER A 224 32.74 -5.87 1.56
CA SER A 224 33.38 -6.37 2.78
C SER A 224 32.40 -7.07 3.74
N ALA A 225 31.09 -6.89 3.57
CA ALA A 225 30.08 -7.45 4.45
C ALA A 225 29.58 -8.83 3.98
N ASP A 226 29.44 -9.77 4.91
CA ASP A 226 28.93 -11.12 4.67
C ASP A 226 27.43 -11.08 4.29
N PRO A 227 27.05 -11.48 3.07
CA PRO A 227 25.65 -11.47 2.62
C PRO A 227 24.71 -12.32 3.50
N TYR A 228 25.21 -13.37 4.13
CA TYR A 228 24.42 -14.23 5.01
C TYR A 228 24.06 -13.52 6.32
N ILE A 229 25.00 -12.79 6.92
CA ILE A 229 24.75 -12.03 8.15
C ILE A 229 23.78 -10.89 7.86
N LEU A 230 24.02 -10.13 6.79
CA LEU A 230 23.17 -8.99 6.44
C LEU A 230 21.74 -9.38 6.09
N SER A 231 21.55 -10.42 5.25
CA SER A 231 20.19 -10.91 4.93
C SER A 231 19.42 -11.37 6.17
N LYS A 232 20.12 -11.91 7.19
CA LYS A 232 19.50 -12.28 8.46
C LYS A 232 18.99 -11.06 9.24
N ASP A 233 19.80 -10.01 9.29
CA ASP A 233 19.55 -8.82 10.11
C ASP A 233 18.62 -7.81 9.43
N LEU A 234 18.18 -8.07 8.19
CA LEU A 234 17.23 -7.21 7.47
C LEU A 234 15.79 -7.29 7.98
N ILE A 235 15.40 -8.36 8.67
CA ILE A 235 14.00 -8.66 8.93
C ILE A 235 13.67 -8.47 10.41
N GLN A 236 12.61 -7.70 10.65
CA GLN A 236 12.01 -7.53 11.96
C GLN A 236 10.51 -7.82 11.92
N TYR A 237 9.97 -8.18 13.08
CA TYR A 237 8.55 -8.43 13.29
C TYR A 237 8.01 -7.53 14.41
N SER A 238 6.70 -7.34 14.37
CA SER A 238 5.92 -6.72 15.44
C SER A 238 5.66 -7.71 16.57
N LEU A 239 5.71 -7.24 17.81
CA LEU A 239 5.27 -7.97 18.99
C LEU A 239 4.55 -7.02 19.95
N GLU A 240 3.47 -7.48 20.57
CA GLU A 240 2.80 -6.73 21.63
C GLU A 240 3.49 -7.04 22.96
N VAL A 241 4.05 -6.02 23.61
CA VAL A 241 4.72 -6.13 24.92
C VAL A 241 4.09 -5.09 25.84
N ASP A 242 3.52 -5.55 26.96
CA ASP A 242 2.84 -4.72 27.96
C ASP A 242 1.74 -3.80 27.38
N GLY A 243 1.03 -4.26 26.34
CA GLY A 243 -0.01 -3.49 25.64
C GLY A 243 0.50 -2.47 24.63
N SER A 244 1.82 -2.47 24.34
CA SER A 244 2.46 -1.58 23.38
C SER A 244 3.11 -2.34 22.23
N LEU A 245 3.14 -1.73 21.04
CA LEU A 245 3.80 -2.30 19.87
C LEU A 245 5.32 -2.15 20.01
N ASN A 246 6.02 -3.29 20.02
CA ASN A 246 7.47 -3.36 19.94
C ASN A 246 7.87 -3.85 18.54
N ILE A 247 8.80 -3.14 17.90
CA ILE A 247 9.35 -3.52 16.59
C ILE A 247 10.78 -4.02 16.80
N GLY A 248 11.07 -5.24 16.32
CA GLY A 248 12.37 -5.89 16.50
C GLY A 248 12.30 -7.34 16.96
N ALA A 249 11.11 -7.96 16.93
CA ALA A 249 10.93 -9.35 17.30
C ALA A 249 11.58 -10.31 16.29
N SER A 250 11.93 -11.51 16.76
CA SER A 250 12.68 -12.50 15.97
C SER A 250 11.81 -13.41 15.08
N ALA A 251 10.50 -13.42 15.32
CA ALA A 251 9.49 -14.23 14.64
C ALA A 251 8.11 -13.57 14.74
N PRO A 252 7.19 -13.88 13.81
CA PRO A 252 5.80 -13.44 13.90
C PRO A 252 5.08 -14.05 15.11
N SER A 253 4.06 -13.37 15.63
CA SER A 253 3.27 -13.82 16.79
C SER A 253 1.78 -13.58 16.60
N ALA A 254 0.94 -14.44 17.17
CA ALA A 254 -0.50 -14.21 17.26
C ALA A 254 -0.84 -13.10 18.26
N ASP A 255 0.07 -12.74 19.18
CA ASP A 255 -0.17 -11.75 20.23
C ASP A 255 -0.47 -10.36 19.66
N VAL A 256 0.04 -10.03 18.46
CA VAL A 256 -0.27 -8.77 17.77
C VAL A 256 -1.63 -8.76 17.07
N ALA A 257 -2.41 -9.84 17.14
CA ALA A 257 -3.73 -9.91 16.53
C ALA A 257 -4.65 -8.80 17.02
N GLY A 258 -4.61 -8.50 18.34
CA GLY A 258 -5.35 -7.40 18.95
C GLY A 258 -5.03 -6.04 18.33
N LEU A 259 -3.76 -5.76 18.05
CA LEU A 259 -3.33 -4.52 17.40
C LEU A 259 -3.87 -4.43 15.96
N TRP A 260 -3.65 -5.48 15.16
CA TRP A 260 -4.08 -5.49 13.77
C TRP A 260 -5.60 -5.38 13.60
N MET A 261 -6.41 -6.05 14.42
CA MET A 261 -7.86 -5.91 14.35
C MET A 261 -8.38 -4.51 14.72
N ARG A 262 -7.58 -3.72 15.44
CA ARG A 262 -7.91 -2.33 15.81
C ARG A 262 -7.39 -1.33 14.77
N GLU A 263 -6.56 -1.77 13.82
CA GLU A 263 -5.96 -0.93 12.80
C GLU A 263 -6.92 -0.70 11.61
N LEU A 264 -7.96 0.09 11.89
CA LEU A 264 -9.06 0.37 10.96
C LEU A 264 -8.65 1.20 9.75
N TYR A 265 -7.49 1.86 9.74
CA TYR A 265 -7.01 2.55 8.55
C TYR A 265 -6.63 1.54 7.46
N GLN A 266 -6.00 0.42 7.82
CA GLN A 266 -5.49 -0.53 6.83
C GLN A 266 -6.40 -1.74 6.61
N CYS A 267 -7.09 -2.22 7.64
CA CYS A 267 -7.76 -3.52 7.55
C CYS A 267 -9.11 -3.59 8.24
N PHE A 268 -9.89 -4.61 7.85
CA PHE A 268 -11.21 -4.91 8.38
C PHE A 268 -12.22 -3.76 8.24
N HIS A 269 -12.07 -2.93 7.20
CA HIS A 269 -12.91 -1.76 6.99
C HIS A 269 -13.82 -1.82 5.76
N ASP A 270 -13.70 -2.85 4.91
CA ASP A 270 -14.34 -2.91 3.60
C ASP A 270 -15.80 -2.48 3.54
N GLY A 271 -16.67 -3.01 4.41
CA GLY A 271 -18.09 -2.63 4.41
C GLY A 271 -18.33 -1.18 4.83
N MET A 272 -17.47 -0.60 5.68
CA MET A 272 -17.51 0.81 6.05
C MET A 272 -16.97 1.71 4.93
N LEU A 273 -15.85 1.33 4.32
CA LEU A 273 -15.26 2.01 3.17
C LEU A 273 -16.23 2.03 1.98
N PHE A 274 -16.86 0.89 1.68
CA PHE A 274 -17.86 0.79 0.61
C PHE A 274 -19.06 1.72 0.83
N ASN A 275 -19.54 1.83 2.07
CA ASN A 275 -20.62 2.76 2.42
C ASN A 275 -20.20 4.23 2.27
N ALA A 276 -18.93 4.55 2.57
CA ALA A 276 -18.40 5.90 2.42
C ALA A 276 -18.20 6.27 0.93
N LEU A 277 -17.83 5.31 0.09
CA LEU A 277 -17.69 5.46 -1.37
C LEU A 277 -19.06 5.49 -2.08
N ILE A 278 -19.83 6.55 -1.82
CA ILE A 278 -21.23 6.68 -2.21
C ILE A 278 -21.50 6.62 -3.73
N ASN A 279 -20.49 6.92 -4.57
CA ASN A 279 -20.64 6.84 -6.02
C ASN A 279 -20.32 5.44 -6.57
N ILE A 280 -19.46 4.69 -5.86
CA ILE A 280 -19.06 3.33 -6.23
C ILE A 280 -20.15 2.33 -5.84
N ASN A 281 -20.89 2.57 -4.76
CA ASN A 281 -21.96 1.66 -4.33
C ASN A 281 -23.12 1.50 -5.34
N GLN A 282 -23.13 2.29 -6.42
CA GLN A 282 -24.15 2.28 -7.48
C GLN A 282 -23.70 1.55 -8.76
N VAL A 283 -22.51 0.93 -8.77
CA VAL A 283 -21.90 0.32 -9.98
C VAL A 283 -21.93 -1.20 -9.95
N ASP A 284 -21.60 -1.81 -11.10
CA ASP A 284 -21.33 -3.24 -11.19
C ASP A 284 -20.01 -3.57 -10.46
N ILE A 285 -20.10 -4.42 -9.43
CA ILE A 285 -18.97 -4.88 -8.61
C ILE A 285 -18.63 -6.31 -8.98
N LEU A 286 -17.39 -6.53 -9.42
CA LEU A 286 -16.83 -7.86 -9.61
C LEU A 286 -16.06 -8.27 -8.35
N ILE A 287 -16.51 -9.34 -7.69
CA ILE A 287 -15.88 -9.85 -6.46
C ILE A 287 -14.93 -10.99 -6.80
N LYS A 288 -13.68 -10.91 -6.32
CA LYS A 288 -12.69 -11.99 -6.38
C LYS A 288 -12.14 -12.33 -5.01
N LYS A 289 -11.85 -13.60 -4.78
CA LYS A 289 -11.16 -14.01 -3.56
C LYS A 289 -9.66 -13.89 -3.76
N THR A 290 -8.91 -13.67 -2.69
CA THR A 290 -7.44 -13.66 -2.75
C THR A 290 -6.89 -14.97 -3.33
N GLU A 291 -7.53 -16.13 -3.09
CA GLU A 291 -7.11 -17.44 -3.62
C GLU A 291 -7.25 -17.55 -5.15
N ASP A 292 -8.07 -16.70 -5.77
CA ASP A 292 -8.23 -16.65 -7.23
C ASP A 292 -7.00 -15.98 -7.88
N LEU A 293 -6.21 -15.23 -7.11
CA LEU A 293 -5.05 -14.44 -7.55
C LEU A 293 -3.71 -15.03 -7.08
N ILE A 294 -3.68 -16.30 -6.71
CA ILE A 294 -2.48 -16.98 -6.20
C ILE A 294 -2.14 -18.19 -7.05
N GLY A 295 -0.86 -18.29 -7.45
CA GLY A 295 -0.33 -19.47 -8.14
C GLY A 295 -1.05 -19.71 -9.46
N LYS A 296 -1.36 -20.98 -9.75
CA LYS A 296 -1.99 -21.41 -11.01
C LYS A 296 -3.35 -20.76 -11.31
N ASN A 297 -4.01 -20.18 -10.31
CA ASN A 297 -5.29 -19.51 -10.50
C ASN A 297 -5.12 -18.06 -11.00
N ALA A 298 -3.95 -17.45 -10.76
CA ALA A 298 -3.75 -16.03 -10.98
C ALA A 298 -3.89 -15.64 -12.46
N MET A 299 -3.21 -16.34 -13.38
CA MET A 299 -3.27 -16.00 -14.80
C MET A 299 -4.69 -16.16 -15.40
N PRO A 300 -5.41 -17.28 -15.18
CA PRO A 300 -6.81 -17.40 -15.62
C PRO A 300 -7.71 -16.28 -15.08
N THR A 301 -7.56 -15.93 -13.79
CA THR A 301 -8.31 -14.83 -13.17
C THR A 301 -7.97 -13.49 -13.84
N MET A 302 -6.68 -13.22 -14.09
CA MET A 302 -6.27 -11.99 -14.78
C MET A 302 -6.80 -11.91 -16.22
N CYS A 303 -6.93 -13.02 -16.94
CA CYS A 303 -7.63 -13.05 -18.25
C CYS A 303 -9.12 -12.66 -18.11
N GLU A 304 -9.81 -13.14 -17.07
CA GLU A 304 -11.20 -12.76 -16.80
C GLU A 304 -11.32 -11.26 -16.48
N LEU A 305 -10.44 -10.75 -15.61
CA LEU A 305 -10.40 -9.34 -15.25
C LEU A 305 -10.11 -8.45 -16.46
N ALA A 306 -9.17 -8.86 -17.32
CA ALA A 306 -8.84 -8.16 -18.57
C ALA A 306 -10.06 -8.00 -19.47
N ARG A 307 -10.83 -9.08 -19.68
CA ARG A 307 -12.07 -9.03 -20.48
C ARG A 307 -13.15 -8.16 -19.84
N HIS A 308 -13.26 -8.17 -18.52
CA HIS A 308 -14.29 -7.41 -17.80
C HIS A 308 -14.00 -5.89 -17.77
N PHE A 309 -12.74 -5.53 -17.54
CA PHE A 309 -12.29 -4.14 -17.34
C PHE A 309 -11.64 -3.51 -18.58
N GLY A 310 -11.29 -4.30 -19.61
CA GLY A 310 -10.81 -3.80 -20.90
C GLY A 310 -9.31 -3.51 -20.97
N PHE A 311 -8.48 -4.14 -20.12
CA PHE A 311 -7.02 -4.09 -20.24
C PHE A 311 -6.47 -5.33 -20.98
N LEU A 312 -5.14 -5.41 -21.21
CA LEU A 312 -4.58 -6.51 -22.02
C LEU A 312 -4.65 -7.85 -21.26
N GLU A 313 -4.96 -8.95 -21.96
CA GLU A 313 -4.83 -10.27 -21.35
C GLU A 313 -3.35 -10.60 -21.06
N PRO A 314 -3.06 -11.34 -19.98
CA PRO A 314 -1.74 -11.89 -19.70
C PRO A 314 -1.13 -12.62 -20.90
N LYS A 315 0.17 -12.41 -21.15
CA LYS A 315 0.89 -13.16 -22.17
C LYS A 315 1.21 -14.57 -21.66
N PRO A 316 1.02 -15.64 -22.46
CA PRO A 316 1.40 -17.00 -22.06
C PRO A 316 2.87 -17.15 -21.65
N SER A 317 3.78 -16.35 -22.24
CA SER A 317 5.20 -16.33 -21.85
C SER A 317 5.44 -15.92 -20.39
N ASP A 318 4.48 -15.22 -19.79
CA ASP A 318 4.60 -14.60 -18.48
C ASP A 318 3.90 -15.43 -17.40
N GLU A 319 3.34 -16.61 -17.73
CA GLU A 319 2.61 -17.49 -16.81
C GLU A 319 3.40 -17.78 -15.52
N TRP A 320 4.72 -17.96 -15.64
CA TRP A 320 5.59 -18.19 -14.49
C TRP A 320 5.59 -17.01 -13.51
N LEU A 321 5.43 -15.76 -13.96
CA LEU A 321 5.33 -14.58 -13.09
C LEU A 321 4.05 -14.63 -12.26
N PHE A 322 2.91 -14.98 -12.88
CA PHE A 322 1.64 -15.11 -12.15
C PHE A 322 1.67 -16.25 -11.11
N ASN A 323 2.56 -17.22 -11.29
CA ASN A 323 2.78 -18.29 -10.32
C ASN A 323 3.67 -17.91 -9.12
N LEU A 324 4.40 -16.79 -9.19
CA LEU A 324 5.32 -16.37 -8.12
C LEU A 324 4.60 -15.75 -6.92
N ARG A 325 5.20 -15.91 -5.74
CA ARG A 325 4.79 -15.23 -4.51
C ARG A 325 5.76 -14.10 -4.16
N VAL A 326 5.49 -12.92 -4.69
CA VAL A 326 6.33 -11.71 -4.51
C VAL A 326 6.40 -11.28 -3.04
N SER A 327 5.30 -11.48 -2.30
CA SER A 327 5.21 -11.13 -0.88
C SER A 327 6.26 -11.81 -0.01
N ASP A 328 6.83 -12.92 -0.46
CA ASP A 328 7.85 -13.67 0.29
C ASP A 328 9.23 -13.00 0.31
N TYR A 329 9.37 -11.89 -0.41
CA TYR A 329 10.59 -11.10 -0.49
C TYR A 329 10.35 -9.62 -0.14
N LYS A 330 9.15 -9.25 0.34
CA LYS A 330 8.78 -7.84 0.58
C LYS A 330 9.70 -7.16 1.62
N ALA A 331 10.12 -7.88 2.66
CA ALA A 331 11.05 -7.35 3.68
C ALA A 331 12.54 -7.58 3.33
N LEU A 332 12.82 -8.22 2.20
CA LEU A 332 14.18 -8.55 1.75
C LEU A 332 14.63 -7.68 0.56
N LEU A 333 13.70 -6.98 -0.07
CA LEU A 333 13.93 -6.18 -1.28
C LEU A 333 13.26 -4.80 -1.13
N PRO A 334 13.86 -3.72 -1.69
CA PRO A 334 15.14 -3.71 -2.39
C PRO A 334 16.32 -4.02 -1.46
N ALA A 335 17.30 -4.75 -2.00
CA ALA A 335 18.62 -4.86 -1.40
C ALA A 335 19.57 -3.92 -2.17
N THR A 336 20.08 -2.89 -1.50
CA THR A 336 20.97 -1.90 -2.10
C THR A 336 22.42 -2.24 -1.80
N LEU A 337 23.25 -2.47 -2.81
CA LEU A 337 24.69 -2.67 -2.68
C LEU A 337 25.45 -1.40 -3.09
N LEU A 338 26.32 -0.91 -2.22
CA LEU A 338 27.28 0.15 -2.52
C LEU A 338 28.62 -0.50 -2.90
N ALA A 339 28.79 -0.73 -4.20
CA ALA A 339 29.95 -1.43 -4.73
C ALA A 339 31.15 -0.49 -4.89
N ASN A 340 32.32 -0.91 -4.41
CA ASN A 340 33.58 -0.20 -4.63
C ASN A 340 34.64 -1.19 -5.11
N ALA A 341 35.15 -1.00 -6.33
CA ALA A 341 36.10 -1.92 -6.95
C ALA A 341 37.43 -2.03 -6.17
N ASN A 342 37.74 -1.10 -5.27
CA ASN A 342 38.93 -1.13 -4.41
C ASN A 342 38.71 -1.85 -3.08
N GLU A 343 37.46 -2.15 -2.71
CA GLU A 343 37.12 -2.84 -1.47
C GLU A 343 37.27 -4.37 -1.61
N SER A 344 37.91 -5.03 -0.66
CA SER A 344 38.02 -6.49 -0.65
C SER A 344 36.67 -7.17 -0.44
N LEU A 345 36.48 -8.32 -1.08
CA LEU A 345 35.32 -9.17 -0.79
C LEU A 345 35.43 -9.74 0.64
N TYR A 346 34.30 -9.94 1.29
CA TYR A 346 34.23 -10.52 2.65
C TYR A 346 34.99 -11.84 2.80
N ASN A 347 35.10 -12.62 1.72
CA ASN A 347 35.76 -13.92 1.68
C ASN A 347 37.24 -13.87 1.25
N GLU A 348 37.74 -12.75 0.69
CA GLU A 348 39.15 -12.63 0.27
C GLU A 348 40.10 -12.63 1.47
N ASN A 349 39.64 -12.20 2.65
CA ASN A 349 40.40 -12.23 3.91
C ASN A 349 40.30 -13.57 4.67
N SER A 350 39.59 -14.57 4.14
CA SER A 350 39.33 -15.85 4.82
C SER A 350 40.24 -17.01 4.40
N LEU A 351 41.25 -16.75 3.55
CA LEU A 351 42.25 -17.72 3.07
C LEU A 351 43.34 -18.08 4.09
N GLY A 352 42.99 -18.12 5.38
CA GLY A 352 43.89 -18.44 6.49
C GLY A 352 43.21 -19.29 7.56
N GLY A 353 42.77 -20.50 7.21
CA GLY A 353 42.54 -21.59 8.17
C GLY A 353 41.24 -21.53 8.99
N GLY A 354 40.31 -22.44 8.68
CA GLY A 354 39.27 -22.92 9.59
C GLY A 354 38.11 -21.95 9.79
N GLY A 355 36.92 -22.38 9.37
CA GLY A 355 35.65 -21.67 9.54
C GLY A 355 35.51 -20.93 10.87
N LYS A 356 35.72 -19.62 10.81
CA LYS A 356 35.25 -18.67 11.81
C LYS A 356 34.67 -17.51 11.03
N HIS A 357 33.35 -17.50 10.93
CA HIS A 357 32.59 -16.31 10.58
C HIS A 357 33.15 -15.17 11.42
N ILE A 358 33.87 -14.25 10.78
CA ILE A 358 34.32 -13.05 11.46
C ILE A 358 33.03 -12.31 11.77
N LYS A 359 32.61 -12.36 13.03
CA LYS A 359 31.70 -11.36 13.60
C LYS A 359 32.43 -10.02 13.50
N GLN A 360 32.45 -9.41 12.31
CA GLN A 360 32.50 -7.96 12.22
C GLN A 360 31.12 -7.50 12.66
N ASN A 361 30.90 -7.58 13.99
CA ASN A 361 30.04 -6.62 14.63
C ASN A 361 30.64 -5.27 14.23
N LEU A 362 29.99 -4.56 13.30
CA LEU A 362 29.88 -3.12 13.48
C LEU A 362 29.44 -2.97 14.93
N SER A 363 30.39 -2.57 15.78
CA SER A 363 30.16 -2.55 17.21
C SER A 363 28.87 -1.77 17.47
N LYS A 364 28.03 -2.23 18.41
CA LYS A 364 26.81 -1.51 18.81
C LYS A 364 27.07 -0.03 19.18
N THR A 365 28.33 0.33 19.41
CA THR A 365 28.83 1.70 19.60
C THR A 365 28.94 2.55 18.32
N GLN A 366 29.05 1.96 17.13
CA GLN A 366 29.02 2.70 15.85
C GLN A 366 27.60 2.89 15.29
N GLN A 367 26.62 2.10 15.74
CA GLN A 367 25.19 2.31 15.42
C GLN A 367 24.54 3.41 16.26
N LYS A 368 25.21 3.90 17.31
CA LYS A 368 24.65 4.89 18.25
C LYS A 368 24.96 6.34 17.91
N GLU A 369 25.78 6.57 16.90
CA GLU A 369 25.91 7.89 16.30
C GLU A 369 25.17 7.80 14.97
N ASN A 370 24.12 8.60 14.77
CA ASN A 370 23.54 8.91 13.46
C ASN A 370 24.58 9.61 12.59
N LYS A 371 25.71 8.95 12.29
CA LYS A 371 26.69 9.39 11.33
C LYS A 371 26.18 8.97 9.98
N VAL A 372 25.47 9.90 9.35
CA VAL A 372 25.25 9.90 7.91
C VAL A 372 26.63 9.77 7.27
N PHE A 373 26.92 8.62 6.66
CA PHE A 373 28.12 8.49 5.85
C PHE A 373 27.86 9.25 4.55
N LEU A 374 28.58 10.35 4.34
CA LEU A 374 28.65 10.98 3.02
C LEU A 374 29.39 10.01 2.10
N ILE A 375 28.63 9.37 1.22
CA ILE A 375 29.15 8.47 0.18
C ILE A 375 29.56 9.37 -0.99
N ASP A 376 30.84 9.34 -1.38
CA ASP A 376 31.26 9.93 -2.65
C ASP A 376 30.70 9.06 -3.79
N GLU A 377 29.82 9.65 -4.61
CA GLU A 377 29.19 8.97 -5.75
C GLU A 377 30.21 8.51 -6.80
N ASN A 378 31.43 9.07 -6.79
CA ASN A 378 32.54 8.59 -7.62
C ASN A 378 33.21 7.35 -7.03
N GLU A 379 33.22 7.22 -5.70
CA GLU A 379 33.86 6.12 -5.00
C GLU A 379 32.99 4.85 -4.96
N PHE A 380 31.68 5.02 -4.80
CA PHE A 380 30.73 3.90 -4.72
C PHE A 380 29.76 3.91 -5.89
N LEU A 381 29.43 2.71 -6.35
CA LEU A 381 28.41 2.44 -7.35
C LEU A 381 27.19 1.82 -6.64
N PRO A 382 26.05 2.54 -6.55
CA PRO A 382 24.81 1.97 -6.05
C PRO A 382 24.25 0.94 -7.04
N VAL A 383 24.02 -0.27 -6.56
CA VAL A 383 23.42 -1.38 -7.30
C VAL A 383 22.18 -1.84 -6.57
N PHE A 384 21.04 -1.86 -7.27
CA PHE A 384 19.76 -2.23 -6.67
C PHE A 384 19.38 -3.64 -7.09
N ILE A 385 19.18 -4.52 -6.12
CA ILE A 385 18.62 -5.84 -6.35
C ILE A 385 17.15 -5.78 -5.96
N HIS A 386 16.28 -6.05 -6.92
CA HIS A 386 14.83 -6.02 -6.73
C HIS A 386 14.17 -7.27 -7.30
N SER A 387 12.87 -7.43 -7.06
CA SER A 387 12.04 -8.40 -7.76
C SER A 387 11.66 -7.90 -9.15
N VAL A 388 11.44 -8.82 -10.09
CA VAL A 388 10.97 -8.53 -11.45
C VAL A 388 9.59 -7.85 -11.54
N PHE A 389 8.88 -7.71 -10.42
CA PHE A 389 7.60 -7.00 -10.36
C PHE A 389 7.74 -5.49 -10.15
N MET A 390 8.95 -5.02 -9.81
CA MET A 390 9.23 -3.58 -9.67
C MET A 390 8.92 -2.84 -10.97
N ASP A 391 8.49 -1.59 -10.87
CA ASP A 391 8.62 -0.66 -11.98
C ASP A 391 10.07 -0.22 -12.16
N ASN A 392 10.75 -0.82 -13.14
CA ASN A 392 12.14 -0.53 -13.50
C ASN A 392 12.26 0.39 -14.72
N SER A 393 11.18 1.02 -15.20
CA SER A 393 11.23 1.88 -16.40
C SER A 393 12.22 3.04 -16.30
N ALA A 394 12.45 3.55 -15.08
CA ALA A 394 13.42 4.62 -14.79
C ALA A 394 14.85 4.11 -14.53
N PHE A 395 15.11 2.80 -14.66
CA PHE A 395 16.39 2.18 -14.32
C PHE A 395 17.00 1.44 -15.52
N VAL A 396 18.31 1.22 -15.47
CA VAL A 396 19.01 0.35 -16.42
C VAL A 396 19.11 -1.05 -15.83
N ASP A 397 18.47 -2.02 -16.49
CA ASP A 397 18.53 -3.44 -16.13
C ASP A 397 19.80 -4.10 -16.69
N ILE A 398 20.64 -4.62 -15.80
CA ILE A 398 21.88 -5.34 -16.14
C ILE A 398 21.87 -6.79 -15.64
N SER A 399 20.69 -7.35 -15.38
CA SER A 399 20.51 -8.70 -14.82
C SER A 399 21.19 -9.78 -15.66
N GLU A 400 21.28 -9.58 -16.99
CA GLU A 400 21.95 -10.49 -17.93
C GLU A 400 23.44 -10.72 -17.64
N LEU A 401 24.07 -9.83 -16.85
CA LEU A 401 25.48 -9.96 -16.47
C LEU A 401 25.72 -10.96 -15.34
N PHE A 402 24.66 -11.48 -14.72
CA PHE A 402 24.70 -12.27 -13.50
C PHE A 402 23.98 -13.61 -13.62
N GLU A 403 24.55 -14.65 -13.04
CA GLU A 403 23.91 -15.97 -12.91
C GLU A 403 23.01 -16.01 -11.67
N ILE A 404 21.84 -15.37 -11.75
CA ILE A 404 20.88 -15.26 -10.65
C ILE A 404 19.51 -15.85 -11.01
N SER A 405 18.69 -16.10 -10.00
CA SER A 405 17.31 -16.53 -10.15
C SER A 405 16.50 -15.51 -10.96
N LYS A 406 15.63 -16.00 -11.86
CA LYS A 406 14.76 -15.17 -12.70
C LYS A 406 13.78 -14.30 -11.92
N LEU A 407 13.63 -14.53 -10.61
CA LEU A 407 12.84 -13.69 -9.72
C LEU A 407 13.45 -12.30 -9.52
N PHE A 408 14.77 -12.19 -9.58
CA PHE A 408 15.48 -10.95 -9.29
C PHE A 408 15.86 -10.20 -10.55
N CYS A 409 15.93 -8.88 -10.42
CA CYS A 409 16.61 -8.00 -11.35
C CYS A 409 17.70 -7.20 -10.65
N VAL A 410 18.74 -6.84 -11.40
CA VAL A 410 19.84 -5.98 -10.96
C VAL A 410 19.78 -4.69 -11.75
N LEU A 411 19.53 -3.60 -11.04
CA LEU A 411 19.18 -2.31 -11.60
C LEU A 411 20.18 -1.24 -11.20
N LEU A 412 20.39 -0.30 -12.11
CA LEU A 412 21.26 0.86 -11.94
C LEU A 412 20.51 2.14 -12.28
N SER A 413 20.96 3.27 -11.72
CA SER A 413 20.28 4.56 -11.86
C SER A 413 20.25 5.04 -13.30
N ASP A 414 21.35 4.85 -14.04
CA ASP A 414 21.50 5.38 -15.39
C ASP A 414 22.60 4.64 -16.19
N SER A 415 22.78 5.07 -17.44
CA SER A 415 23.76 4.50 -18.37
C SER A 415 25.22 4.69 -17.93
N SER A 416 25.54 5.76 -17.18
CA SER A 416 26.88 6.00 -16.66
C SER A 416 27.23 4.96 -15.59
N ASP A 417 26.31 4.73 -14.65
CA ASP A 417 26.43 3.67 -13.66
C ASP A 417 26.53 2.28 -14.33
N ALA A 418 25.77 2.05 -15.40
CA ALA A 418 25.87 0.81 -16.18
C ALA A 418 27.23 0.61 -16.85
N MET A 419 27.89 1.69 -17.30
CA MET A 419 29.26 1.62 -17.80
C MET A 419 30.24 1.31 -16.67
N ARG A 420 30.11 1.95 -15.51
CA ARG A 420 30.93 1.66 -14.32
C ARG A 420 30.79 0.21 -13.85
N ALA A 421 29.59 -0.34 -13.88
CA ALA A 421 29.35 -1.75 -13.53
C ALA A 421 30.02 -2.74 -14.48
N LYS A 422 30.21 -2.36 -15.76
CA LYS A 422 30.82 -3.17 -16.82
C LYS A 422 32.34 -3.06 -16.87
N ASP A 423 32.95 -2.15 -16.11
CA ASP A 423 34.40 -2.12 -15.91
C ASP A 423 34.90 -3.49 -15.41
N GLU A 424 36.02 -3.96 -15.95
CA GLU A 424 36.51 -5.33 -15.70
C GLU A 424 36.76 -5.59 -14.20
N LYS A 425 37.36 -4.61 -13.50
CA LYS A 425 37.68 -4.73 -12.08
C LYS A 425 36.42 -4.72 -11.22
N MET A 426 35.46 -3.86 -11.56
CA MET A 426 34.18 -3.80 -10.86
C MET A 426 33.35 -5.08 -11.09
N LEU A 427 33.19 -5.48 -12.35
CA LEU A 427 32.38 -6.62 -12.75
C LEU A 427 32.90 -7.94 -12.17
N ALA A 428 34.22 -8.10 -12.07
CA ALA A 428 34.86 -9.24 -11.43
C ALA A 428 34.45 -9.42 -9.96
N LYS A 429 34.14 -8.32 -9.24
CA LYS A 429 33.66 -8.34 -7.85
C LYS A 429 32.15 -8.44 -7.75
N LEU A 430 31.42 -7.71 -8.60
CA LEU A 430 29.96 -7.72 -8.62
C LEU A 430 29.42 -9.14 -8.88
N ARG A 431 29.99 -9.87 -9.85
CA ARG A 431 29.52 -11.21 -10.22
C ARG A 431 29.43 -12.19 -9.06
N PRO A 432 30.53 -12.52 -8.35
CA PRO A 432 30.46 -13.47 -7.24
C PRO A 432 29.63 -12.94 -6.07
N TYR A 433 29.71 -11.64 -5.76
CA TYR A 433 28.99 -11.06 -4.62
C TYR A 433 27.46 -11.08 -4.83
N ILE A 434 26.99 -10.62 -5.99
CA ILE A 434 25.55 -10.58 -6.31
C ILE A 434 24.98 -12.00 -6.37
N LYS A 435 25.71 -12.95 -6.95
CA LYS A 435 25.30 -14.36 -6.98
C LYS A 435 25.09 -14.91 -5.56
N GLU A 436 26.04 -14.70 -4.67
CA GLU A 436 25.95 -15.15 -3.28
C GLU A 436 24.85 -14.41 -2.50
N LEU A 437 24.71 -13.10 -2.70
CA LEU A 437 23.67 -12.30 -2.06
C LEU A 437 22.28 -12.78 -2.47
N CYS A 438 22.01 -12.98 -3.76
CA CYS A 438 20.73 -13.53 -4.21
C CYS A 438 20.44 -14.91 -3.60
N ALA A 439 21.44 -15.80 -3.52
CA ALA A 439 21.28 -17.10 -2.87
C ALA A 439 20.96 -16.99 -1.37
N CYS A 440 21.61 -16.04 -0.67
CA CYS A 440 21.32 -15.74 0.73
C CYS A 440 19.89 -15.19 0.93
N LEU A 441 19.44 -14.28 0.07
CA LEU A 441 18.07 -13.74 0.12
C LEU A 441 17.02 -14.84 -0.10
N GLU A 442 17.24 -15.75 -1.05
CA GLU A 442 16.36 -16.91 -1.25
C GLU A 442 16.31 -17.81 -0.02
N LYS A 443 17.48 -18.16 0.54
CA LYS A 443 17.56 -18.97 1.76
C LYS A 443 16.85 -18.29 2.93
N GLN A 444 17.03 -16.99 3.11
CA GLN A 444 16.40 -16.24 4.18
C GLN A 444 14.88 -16.14 4.01
N SER A 445 14.39 -16.03 2.78
CA SER A 445 12.95 -16.12 2.47
C SER A 445 12.38 -17.47 2.90
N GLN A 446 13.09 -18.59 2.63
CA GLN A 446 12.66 -19.92 3.09
C GLN A 446 12.63 -20.03 4.62
N ILE A 447 13.62 -19.45 5.31
CA ILE A 447 13.64 -19.40 6.77
C ILE A 447 12.42 -18.62 7.30
N GLN A 448 12.09 -17.47 6.71
CA GLN A 448 10.93 -16.69 7.17
C GLN A 448 9.61 -17.42 6.92
N LYS A 449 9.47 -18.09 5.77
CA LYS A 449 8.31 -18.94 5.48
C LYS A 449 8.08 -19.99 6.56
N ALA A 450 9.15 -20.62 7.04
CA ALA A 450 9.08 -21.64 8.08
C ALA A 450 8.68 -21.09 9.46
N LYS A 451 8.86 -19.78 9.71
CA LYS A 451 8.45 -19.12 10.97
C LYS A 451 6.98 -18.71 11.00
N LYS A 452 6.31 -18.67 9.83
CA LYS A 452 4.95 -18.10 9.74
C LYS A 452 3.97 -18.88 10.61
N ILE A 453 3.18 -18.15 11.38
CA ILE A 453 2.05 -18.72 12.12
C ILE A 453 0.89 -19.04 11.19
N SER A 454 0.03 -19.95 11.64
CA SER A 454 -1.14 -20.45 10.94
C SER A 454 -2.44 -19.79 11.40
N GLU A 455 -3.52 -20.03 10.66
CA GLU A 455 -4.87 -19.63 11.07
C GLU A 455 -5.30 -20.28 12.38
N ASN A 456 -4.80 -21.49 12.69
CA ASN A 456 -5.10 -22.16 13.96
C ASN A 456 -4.47 -21.43 15.15
N ASP A 457 -3.30 -20.81 14.98
CA ASP A 457 -2.65 -20.03 16.05
C ASP A 457 -3.48 -18.78 16.38
N ILE A 458 -4.07 -18.13 15.37
CA ILE A 458 -5.01 -17.01 15.56
C ILE A 458 -6.30 -17.47 16.27
N LEU A 459 -6.84 -18.64 15.91
CA LEU A 459 -8.01 -19.20 16.58
C LEU A 459 -7.71 -19.58 18.03
N GLU A 460 -6.51 -20.10 18.32
CA GLU A 460 -6.06 -20.40 19.68
C GLU A 460 -5.93 -19.13 20.52
N TYR A 461 -5.34 -18.07 19.95
CA TYR A 461 -5.31 -16.75 20.57
C TYR A 461 -6.71 -16.31 21.00
N PHE A 462 -7.70 -16.40 20.11
CA PHE A 462 -9.07 -16.01 20.45
C PHE A 462 -9.74 -16.88 21.51
N LYS A 463 -9.26 -18.10 21.83
CA LYS A 463 -9.83 -18.89 22.94
C LYS A 463 -9.50 -18.28 24.29
N THR A 464 -8.30 -17.73 24.44
CA THR A 464 -7.79 -17.16 25.70
C THR A 464 -7.99 -15.64 25.81
N HIS A 465 -8.27 -14.96 24.70
CA HIS A 465 -8.45 -13.51 24.61
C HIS A 465 -9.92 -13.15 24.35
N GLU A 466 -10.73 -13.20 25.41
CA GLU A 466 -12.19 -13.02 25.32
C GLU A 466 -12.60 -11.64 24.78
N GLN A 467 -12.01 -10.57 25.31
CA GLN A 467 -12.40 -9.22 24.94
C GLN A 467 -12.10 -8.96 23.45
N GLU A 468 -10.93 -9.36 22.98
CA GLU A 468 -10.50 -9.25 21.60
C GLU A 468 -11.39 -10.07 20.67
N ARG A 469 -11.74 -11.31 21.05
CA ARG A 469 -12.70 -12.14 20.30
C ARG A 469 -14.05 -11.43 20.14
N MET A 470 -14.60 -10.87 21.21
CA MET A 470 -15.88 -10.16 21.18
C MET A 470 -15.81 -8.86 20.37
N MET A 471 -14.72 -8.10 20.49
CA MET A 471 -14.49 -6.87 19.69
C MET A 471 -14.37 -7.20 18.20
N PHE A 472 -13.60 -8.24 17.85
CA PHE A 472 -13.39 -8.64 16.46
C PHE A 472 -14.68 -9.17 15.84
N TYR A 473 -15.48 -9.94 16.59
CA TYR A 473 -16.81 -10.35 16.14
C TYR A 473 -17.71 -9.15 15.80
N GLY A 474 -17.69 -8.11 16.63
CA GLY A 474 -18.40 -6.86 16.38
C GLY A 474 -17.94 -6.15 15.11
N LEU A 475 -16.63 -6.03 14.92
CA LEU A 475 -15.99 -5.46 13.73
C LEU A 475 -16.39 -6.21 12.45
N LEU A 476 -16.29 -7.54 12.47
CA LEU A 476 -16.53 -8.36 11.29
C LEU A 476 -17.97 -8.25 10.78
N LYS A 477 -18.95 -7.92 11.64
CA LYS A 477 -20.32 -7.64 11.19
C LYS A 477 -20.42 -6.44 10.27
N GLN A 478 -19.57 -5.43 10.47
CA GLN A 478 -19.54 -4.23 9.64
C GLN A 478 -18.63 -4.43 8.43
N HIS A 479 -17.44 -5.01 8.63
CA HIS A 479 -16.51 -5.34 7.55
C HIS A 479 -17.14 -6.24 6.48
N LEU A 480 -17.78 -7.34 6.87
CA LEU A 480 -18.31 -8.36 5.95
C LEU A 480 -19.73 -8.06 5.47
N ARG A 481 -20.35 -6.95 5.89
CA ARG A 481 -21.76 -6.63 5.59
C ARG A 481 -22.05 -6.66 4.09
N VAL A 482 -21.21 -5.99 3.32
CA VAL A 482 -21.36 -5.86 1.86
C VAL A 482 -21.11 -7.20 1.17
N LEU A 483 -20.04 -7.90 1.57
CA LEU A 483 -19.75 -9.23 1.04
C LEU A 483 -20.88 -10.22 1.32
N GLY A 484 -21.45 -10.19 2.52
CA GLY A 484 -22.56 -11.08 2.90
C GLY A 484 -23.86 -10.78 2.14
N ALA A 485 -24.10 -9.51 1.79
CA ALA A 485 -25.25 -9.14 0.98
C ALA A 485 -25.08 -9.56 -0.50
N LEU A 486 -23.88 -9.37 -1.07
CA LEU A 486 -23.63 -9.61 -2.49
C LEU A 486 -23.27 -11.07 -2.82
N ARG A 487 -22.50 -11.73 -1.95
CA ARG A 487 -21.94 -13.08 -2.15
C ARG A 487 -21.93 -13.88 -0.83
N PRO A 488 -23.12 -14.21 -0.28
CA PRO A 488 -23.22 -15.04 0.92
C PRO A 488 -22.59 -16.42 0.75
N ASP A 489 -22.50 -16.92 -0.49
CA ASP A 489 -21.83 -18.17 -0.84
C ASP A 489 -20.33 -18.13 -0.55
N ILE A 490 -19.66 -16.98 -0.75
CA ILE A 490 -18.25 -16.81 -0.40
C ILE A 490 -18.07 -16.86 1.12
N LEU A 491 -18.91 -16.14 1.88
CA LEU A 491 -18.83 -16.14 3.34
C LEU A 491 -19.08 -17.51 3.95
N ALA A 492 -20.06 -18.26 3.41
CA ALA A 492 -20.32 -19.62 3.84
C ALA A 492 -19.12 -20.55 3.62
N GLY A 493 -18.31 -20.27 2.59
CA GLY A 493 -17.10 -21.01 2.26
C GLY A 493 -15.85 -20.67 3.10
N TYR A 494 -15.90 -19.62 3.93
CA TYR A 494 -14.76 -19.22 4.77
C TYR A 494 -14.57 -20.13 5.98
N LYS A 495 -13.81 -21.21 5.78
CA LYS A 495 -13.56 -22.26 6.78
C LYS A 495 -13.15 -21.70 8.15
N TYR A 496 -12.18 -20.79 8.20
CA TYR A 496 -11.64 -20.33 9.48
C TYR A 496 -12.56 -19.30 10.13
N TYR A 497 -13.23 -18.47 9.33
CA TYR A 497 -14.31 -17.63 9.83
C TYR A 497 -15.44 -18.44 10.47
N GLN A 498 -15.87 -19.56 9.87
CA GLN A 498 -16.89 -20.44 10.48
C GLN A 498 -16.41 -21.04 11.82
N GLN A 499 -15.13 -21.38 11.93
CA GLN A 499 -14.53 -21.84 13.20
C GLN A 499 -14.51 -20.72 14.25
N PHE A 500 -14.15 -19.50 13.85
CA PHE A 500 -14.21 -18.32 14.72
C PHE A 500 -15.64 -18.04 15.21
N LEU A 501 -16.64 -18.10 14.33
CA LEU A 501 -18.05 -17.96 14.73
C LEU A 501 -18.45 -19.00 15.78
N SER A 502 -17.98 -20.24 15.64
CA SER A 502 -18.22 -21.30 16.62
C SER A 502 -17.60 -20.99 17.99
N LEU A 503 -16.43 -20.33 18.03
CA LEU A 503 -15.85 -19.84 19.28
C LEU A 503 -16.69 -18.73 19.91
N CYS A 504 -17.27 -17.84 19.11
CA CYS A 504 -18.10 -16.73 19.59
C CYS A 504 -19.45 -17.17 20.18
N GLU A 505 -19.90 -18.41 19.95
CA GLU A 505 -21.15 -18.93 20.53
C GLU A 505 -21.13 -18.92 22.07
N GLN A 506 -19.96 -19.00 22.70
CA GLN A 506 -19.82 -18.88 24.15
C GLN A 506 -20.12 -17.48 24.69
N ASP A 507 -20.12 -16.46 23.82
CA ASP A 507 -20.38 -15.06 24.16
C ASP A 507 -21.76 -14.57 23.69
N LYS A 508 -22.59 -15.46 23.13
CA LYS A 508 -23.86 -15.08 22.48
C LYS A 508 -24.82 -14.30 23.37
N ASP A 509 -24.78 -14.55 24.68
CA ASP A 509 -25.64 -13.94 25.70
C ASP A 509 -25.04 -12.67 26.32
N LYS A 510 -23.78 -12.35 25.99
CA LYS A 510 -23.08 -11.16 26.50
C LYS A 510 -23.45 -9.89 25.72
N ASN A 511 -23.05 -8.74 26.26
CA ASN A 511 -23.07 -7.48 25.51
C ASN A 511 -22.18 -7.58 24.27
N GLU A 512 -22.45 -6.78 23.26
CA GLU A 512 -21.85 -6.94 21.94
C GLU A 512 -21.24 -5.63 21.45
N TYR A 513 -20.00 -5.71 20.98
CA TYR A 513 -19.29 -4.55 20.43
C TYR A 513 -19.81 -4.18 19.04
N ARG A 514 -19.85 -2.88 18.76
CA ARG A 514 -20.07 -2.28 17.44
C ARG A 514 -19.15 -1.09 17.27
N LEU A 515 -18.75 -0.81 16.04
CA LEU A 515 -18.17 0.48 15.72
C LEU A 515 -19.29 1.50 15.47
N ILE A 516 -19.17 2.66 16.10
CA ILE A 516 -20.04 3.82 15.86
C ILE A 516 -19.19 4.91 15.23
N LYS A 517 -19.71 5.53 14.17
CA LYS A 517 -19.13 6.74 13.59
C LYS A 517 -19.44 7.95 14.47
N GLY A 518 -18.41 8.57 15.04
CA GLY A 518 -18.53 9.79 15.84
C GLY A 518 -18.69 11.06 14.98
N ALA A 519 -18.85 12.21 15.64
CA ALA A 519 -19.07 13.51 14.99
C ALA A 519 -17.92 13.94 14.06
N ASN A 520 -16.68 13.51 14.34
CA ASN A 520 -15.50 13.83 13.53
C ASN A 520 -15.19 12.72 12.51
N ASN A 521 -16.20 11.93 12.13
CA ASN A 521 -16.12 10.75 11.25
C ASN A 521 -15.15 9.63 11.69
N ARG A 522 -14.64 9.68 12.92
CA ARG A 522 -13.84 8.61 13.52
C ARG A 522 -14.72 7.51 14.08
N TYR A 523 -14.35 6.26 13.82
CA TYR A 523 -15.05 5.11 14.37
C TYR A 523 -14.49 4.72 15.73
N ILE A 524 -15.39 4.47 16.68
CA ILE A 524 -15.04 4.02 18.03
C ILE A 524 -15.81 2.75 18.37
N TYR A 525 -15.15 1.85 19.11
CA TYR A 525 -15.83 0.69 19.68
C TYR A 525 -16.77 1.11 20.80
N ALA A 526 -18.01 0.66 20.72
CA ALA A 526 -19.00 0.81 21.77
C ALA A 526 -19.61 -0.54 22.09
N LEU A 527 -19.81 -0.80 23.39
CA LEU A 527 -20.39 -2.02 23.90
C LEU A 527 -21.90 -1.82 24.12
N PHE A 528 -22.71 -2.62 23.45
CA PHE A 528 -24.16 -2.52 23.51
C PHE A 528 -24.78 -3.72 24.24
N SER A 529 -25.83 -3.46 25.03
CA SER A 529 -26.69 -4.54 25.51
C SER A 529 -27.48 -5.16 24.35
N LYS A 530 -27.80 -6.46 24.45
CA LYS A 530 -28.61 -7.15 23.44
C LYS A 530 -29.99 -6.51 23.29
N GLU A 531 -30.57 -6.02 24.38
CA GLU A 531 -31.83 -5.27 24.35
C GLU A 531 -31.70 -3.99 23.52
N ARG A 532 -30.65 -3.21 23.74
CA ARG A 532 -30.41 -1.98 22.99
C ARG A 532 -30.22 -2.26 21.50
N LEU A 533 -29.51 -3.32 21.13
CA LEU A 533 -29.36 -3.73 19.72
C LEU A 533 -30.69 -4.15 19.09
N ARG A 534 -31.57 -4.84 19.82
CA ARG A 534 -32.92 -5.18 19.33
C ARG A 534 -33.76 -3.92 19.09
N GLN A 535 -33.64 -2.91 19.95
CA GLN A 535 -34.35 -1.64 19.79
C GLN A 535 -33.83 -0.79 18.63
N LEU A 536 -32.52 -0.80 18.38
CA LEU A 536 -31.90 -0.06 17.27
C LEU A 536 -32.17 -0.70 15.89
N GLY A 537 -32.59 -1.97 15.86
CA GLY A 537 -32.71 -2.75 14.63
C GLY A 537 -31.35 -3.28 14.15
N GLN A 538 -31.35 -4.17 13.15
CA GLN A 538 -30.13 -4.77 12.60
C GLN A 538 -29.36 -3.86 11.62
N ASN A 539 -29.88 -2.65 11.32
CA ASN A 539 -29.44 -1.82 10.20
C ASN A 539 -28.34 -0.83 10.55
#